data_AF-A0A2K4ZRG1-F1
#
_entry.id   AF-A0A2K4ZRG1-F1
#
_cell.length_a   1.000
_cell.length_b   1.000
_cell.length_c   1.000
_cell.angle_alpha   90.00
_cell.angle_beta   90.00
_cell.angle_gamma   90.00
#
_symmetry.space_group_name_H-M   'P 1'
#
loop_
_entity.id
_entity.type
_entity.pdbx_description
1 polymer ?
#
loop_
_entity_poly.entity_id
_entity_poly.type
_entity_poly.pdbx_seq_one_letter_code
_entity_poly.pdbx_strand_id
1 'polypeptide(L)'
;MATKAQMYAQMADHAAVQLTSSWNEWMRFLDTASRLYKYPFHDQLMIYAQRPDATACAEYDLWNDKMGRYVRRGSKGIALVDDSGDRTRLRYVFDISDTGTRPHSRTPWLWKMEERHIDSISAMLENRYGVGGDDLGGQLTEIARRLAGEYWADNGRDFLYIVDDSFLEEYDELNIEVQFKAAATVSIAYSLMSRCGLAPEQYFTHEDFMPVFDFNTPATVGALGTAVSQINQQVLRQIGVTILNAERQAAQERRTEHEEQSDLQPERGLSDSQPATDRTARNAPGQVRQDAENLLEGSPAHPLQPSADEREAVPAPVGDRPDRE
;
A
#
# COMPACT_ATOMS: atom_id res chain seq x y z
N MET A 1 -30.02 16.89 19.04
CA MET A 1 -28.58 16.55 18.98
C MET A 1 -28.30 15.93 17.63
N ALA A 2 -27.19 16.29 16.99
CA ALA A 2 -26.79 15.67 15.73
C ALA A 2 -26.49 14.17 15.93
N THR A 3 -26.90 13.34 14.98
CA THR A 3 -26.54 11.92 14.97
C THR A 3 -25.05 11.75 14.68
N LYS A 4 -24.47 10.61 15.06
CA LYS A 4 -23.06 10.30 14.75
C LYS A 4 -22.77 10.40 13.25
N ALA A 5 -23.71 9.97 12.40
CA ALA A 5 -23.59 10.08 10.95
C ALA A 5 -23.52 11.55 10.49
N GLN A 6 -24.37 12.43 11.04
CA GLN A 6 -24.33 13.87 10.74
C GLN A 6 -23.00 14.52 11.18
N MET A 7 -22.44 14.10 12.32
CA MET A 7 -21.14 14.61 12.76
C MET A 7 -20.01 14.22 11.79
N TYR A 8 -20.02 13.00 11.26
CA TYR A 8 -19.02 12.58 10.27
C TYR A 8 -19.24 13.21 8.89
N ALA A 9 -20.48 13.48 8.49
CA ALA A 9 -20.76 14.25 7.28
C ALA A 9 -20.21 15.67 7.39
N GLN A 10 -20.43 16.36 8.52
CA GLN A 10 -19.83 17.67 8.78
C GLN A 10 -18.29 17.63 8.80
N MET A 11 -17.71 16.54 9.31
CA MET A 11 -16.26 16.32 9.26
C MET A 11 -15.76 16.19 7.81
N ALA A 12 -16.50 15.50 6.94
CA ALA A 12 -16.17 15.38 5.52
C ALA A 12 -16.16 16.76 4.84
N ASP A 13 -17.21 17.57 5.05
CA ASP A 13 -17.31 18.91 4.46
C ASP A 13 -16.16 19.81 4.92
N HIS A 14 -15.86 19.81 6.22
CA HIS A 14 -14.74 20.57 6.76
C HIS A 14 -13.39 20.07 6.22
N ALA A 15 -13.19 18.75 6.17
CA ALA A 15 -11.97 18.16 5.65
C ALA A 15 -11.77 18.52 4.17
N ALA A 16 -12.82 18.51 3.35
CA ALA A 16 -12.76 18.87 1.93
C ALA A 16 -12.22 20.29 1.73
N VAL A 17 -12.77 21.27 2.46
CA VAL A 17 -12.36 22.68 2.34
C VAL A 17 -10.94 22.92 2.87
N GLN A 18 -10.54 22.25 3.96
CA GLN A 18 -9.17 22.36 4.48
C GLN A 18 -8.12 21.78 3.53
N LEU A 19 -8.49 20.78 2.74
CA LEU A 19 -7.57 20.04 1.89
C LEU A 19 -7.05 20.92 0.75
N THR A 20 -7.89 21.79 0.18
CA THR A 20 -7.50 22.75 -0.87
C THR A 20 -7.01 24.09 -0.32
N SER A 21 -7.00 24.30 1.01
CA SER A 21 -6.56 25.56 1.60
C SER A 21 -5.04 25.76 1.57
N SER A 22 -4.27 24.71 1.25
CA SER A 22 -2.84 24.81 0.98
C SER A 22 -2.35 23.67 0.11
N TRP A 23 -1.36 23.93 -0.73
CA TRP A 23 -0.69 22.91 -1.56
C TRP A 23 -0.14 21.75 -0.71
N ASN A 24 0.40 22.03 0.48
CA ASN A 24 0.98 21.01 1.36
C ASN A 24 -0.09 20.05 1.92
N GLU A 25 -1.26 20.56 2.31
CA GLU A 25 -2.37 19.69 2.75
C GLU A 25 -2.94 18.87 1.59
N TRP A 26 -3.04 19.48 0.39
CA TRP A 26 -3.44 18.76 -0.82
C TRP A 26 -2.49 17.61 -1.15
N MET A 27 -1.17 17.83 -1.17
CA MET A 27 -0.19 16.77 -1.44
C MET A 27 -0.22 15.65 -0.39
N ARG A 28 -0.34 15.98 0.91
CA ARG A 28 -0.48 14.97 1.98
C ARG A 28 -1.72 14.09 1.80
N PHE A 29 -2.81 14.70 1.34
CA PHE A 29 -3.98 13.94 0.93
C PHE A 29 -3.67 13.05 -0.27
N LEU A 30 -3.06 13.57 -1.33
CA LEU A 30 -2.72 12.79 -2.54
C LEU A 30 -1.83 11.60 -2.21
N ASP A 31 -0.87 11.72 -1.31
CA ASP A 31 -0.06 10.60 -0.81
C ASP A 31 -0.91 9.50 -0.18
N THR A 32 -1.91 9.89 0.60
CA THR A 32 -2.83 8.95 1.26
C THR A 32 -3.77 8.31 0.24
N ALA A 33 -4.34 9.10 -0.64
CA ALA A 33 -5.21 8.66 -1.72
C ALA A 33 -4.49 7.71 -2.69
N SER A 34 -3.20 7.96 -2.98
CA SER A 34 -2.40 7.14 -3.89
C SER A 34 -2.16 5.73 -3.33
N ARG A 35 -1.94 5.59 -2.01
CA ARG A 35 -1.89 4.28 -1.33
C ARG A 35 -3.24 3.57 -1.38
N LEU A 36 -4.31 4.32 -1.20
CA LEU A 36 -5.70 3.85 -1.09
C LEU A 36 -6.48 4.01 -2.40
N TYR A 37 -5.80 3.95 -3.55
CA TYR A 37 -6.33 4.22 -4.89
C TYR A 37 -7.50 3.32 -5.33
N LYS A 38 -7.85 2.30 -4.55
CA LYS A 38 -9.00 1.42 -4.80
C LYS A 38 -10.30 1.92 -4.17
N TYR A 39 -10.21 2.89 -3.27
CA TYR A 39 -11.34 3.56 -2.65
C TYR A 39 -11.79 4.77 -3.50
N PRO A 40 -13.09 5.10 -3.50
CA PRO A 40 -13.57 6.35 -4.08
C PRO A 40 -13.09 7.56 -3.27
N PHE A 41 -13.20 8.76 -3.84
CA PHE A 41 -12.73 10.02 -3.24
C PHE A 41 -13.27 10.25 -1.82
N HIS A 42 -14.58 10.13 -1.60
CA HIS A 42 -15.19 10.36 -0.28
C HIS A 42 -14.59 9.45 0.81
N ASP A 43 -14.30 8.20 0.48
CA ASP A 43 -13.64 7.27 1.41
C ASP A 43 -12.18 7.63 1.63
N GLN A 44 -11.46 8.01 0.59
CA GLN A 44 -10.07 8.46 0.70
C GLN A 44 -9.97 9.70 1.59
N LEU A 45 -10.90 10.66 1.43
CA LEU A 45 -11.00 11.86 2.27
C LEU A 45 -11.25 11.49 3.73
N MET A 46 -12.21 10.60 3.98
CA MET A 46 -12.53 10.16 5.35
C MET A 46 -11.38 9.40 6.01
N ILE A 47 -10.65 8.59 5.24
CA ILE A 47 -9.45 7.91 5.74
C ILE A 47 -8.35 8.92 6.03
N TYR A 48 -8.06 9.86 5.11
CA TYR A 48 -7.08 10.92 5.32
C TYR A 48 -7.36 11.74 6.59
N ALA A 49 -8.59 12.20 6.75
CA ALA A 49 -8.99 13.05 7.87
C ALA A 49 -8.93 12.36 9.25
N GLN A 50 -8.94 11.02 9.29
CA GLN A 50 -8.88 10.25 10.55
C GLN A 50 -7.54 9.58 10.79
N ARG A 51 -6.86 9.15 9.72
CA ARG A 51 -5.66 8.31 9.76
C ARG A 51 -4.85 8.43 8.45
N PRO A 52 -4.13 9.54 8.24
CA PRO A 52 -3.39 9.78 7.00
C PRO A 52 -2.26 8.77 6.77
N ASP A 53 -1.76 8.11 7.81
CA ASP A 53 -0.74 7.06 7.74
C ASP A 53 -1.27 5.68 7.30
N ALA A 54 -2.58 5.55 7.03
CA ALA A 54 -3.17 4.29 6.59
C ALA A 54 -2.55 3.77 5.27
N THR A 55 -2.38 2.45 5.19
CA THR A 55 -1.66 1.78 4.10
C THR A 55 -2.51 0.72 3.40
N ALA A 56 -3.38 0.02 4.14
CA ALA A 56 -4.29 -0.96 3.59
C ALA A 56 -5.50 -1.09 4.51
N CYS A 57 -6.62 -0.49 4.11
CA CYS A 57 -7.85 -0.52 4.88
C CYS A 57 -8.83 -1.55 4.33
N ALA A 58 -9.54 -2.23 5.23
CA ALA A 58 -10.72 -3.04 4.89
C ALA A 58 -11.69 -3.16 6.07
N GLU A 59 -12.93 -3.56 5.78
CA GLU A 59 -13.92 -3.85 6.81
C GLU A 59 -13.54 -5.07 7.66
N TYR A 60 -14.13 -5.14 8.85
CA TYR A 60 -13.88 -6.22 9.81
C TYR A 60 -14.08 -7.61 9.19
N ASP A 61 -15.18 -7.82 8.48
CA ASP A 61 -15.55 -9.11 7.89
C ASP A 61 -14.57 -9.51 6.78
N LEU A 62 -14.06 -8.56 5.99
CA LEU A 62 -13.04 -8.87 4.98
C LEU A 62 -11.75 -9.35 5.65
N TRP A 63 -11.31 -8.67 6.72
CA TRP A 63 -10.13 -9.08 7.46
C TRP A 63 -10.29 -10.46 8.10
N ASN A 64 -11.44 -10.70 8.73
CA ASN A 64 -11.70 -11.96 9.43
C ASN A 64 -11.94 -13.13 8.47
N ASP A 65 -12.87 -12.96 7.53
CA ASP A 65 -13.43 -14.08 6.78
C ASP A 65 -12.65 -14.38 5.49
N LYS A 66 -12.09 -13.35 4.83
CA LYS A 66 -11.38 -13.52 3.55
C LYS A 66 -9.86 -13.54 3.71
N MET A 67 -9.34 -12.76 4.66
CA MET A 67 -7.91 -12.65 4.92
C MET A 67 -7.45 -13.54 6.09
N GLY A 68 -8.37 -14.13 6.85
CA GLY A 68 -8.04 -15.00 7.99
C GLY A 68 -7.27 -14.28 9.08
N ARG A 69 -7.38 -12.95 9.16
CA ARG A 69 -6.75 -12.09 10.17
C ARG A 69 -7.77 -11.78 11.27
N TYR A 70 -7.38 -11.11 12.34
CA TYR A 70 -8.33 -10.56 13.30
C TYR A 70 -7.99 -9.12 13.62
N VAL A 71 -9.00 -8.27 13.76
CA VAL A 71 -8.81 -6.91 14.27
C VAL A 71 -8.48 -7.00 15.76
N ARG A 72 -7.40 -6.35 16.20
CA ARG A 72 -6.98 -6.39 17.60
C ARG A 72 -8.01 -5.71 18.49
N ARG A 73 -8.18 -6.25 19.70
CA ARG A 73 -9.08 -5.67 20.70
C ARG A 73 -8.63 -4.24 21.00
N GLY A 74 -9.55 -3.29 20.95
CA GLY A 74 -9.28 -1.87 21.21
C GLY A 74 -8.88 -1.05 19.98
N SER A 75 -8.71 -1.66 18.80
CA SER A 75 -8.48 -0.90 17.56
C SER A 75 -9.66 0.01 17.23
N LYS A 76 -9.37 1.27 16.92
CA LYS A 76 -10.36 2.28 16.55
C LYS A 76 -10.60 2.20 15.03
N GLY A 77 -11.82 1.84 14.64
CA GLY A 77 -12.22 1.84 13.23
C GLY A 77 -12.28 3.25 12.65
N ILE A 78 -11.88 3.37 11.39
CA ILE A 78 -12.00 4.58 10.57
C ILE A 78 -13.42 4.60 10.01
N ALA A 79 -14.18 5.65 10.33
CA ALA A 79 -15.57 5.77 9.89
C ALA A 79 -15.61 6.27 8.45
N LEU A 80 -16.32 5.58 7.57
CA LEU A 80 -16.63 6.05 6.23
C LEU A 80 -18.12 6.38 6.16
N VAL A 81 -18.43 7.49 5.50
CA VAL A 81 -19.80 7.96 5.32
C VAL A 81 -20.35 7.33 4.04
N ASP A 82 -21.50 6.65 4.17
CA ASP A 82 -22.25 6.08 3.05
C ASP A 82 -23.58 6.83 2.91
N ASP A 83 -23.67 7.66 1.89
CA ASP A 83 -24.83 8.48 1.55
C ASP A 83 -25.60 7.96 0.31
N SER A 84 -25.25 6.77 -0.18
CA SER A 84 -25.82 6.20 -1.41
C SER A 84 -27.29 5.78 -1.33
N GLY A 85 -27.89 5.76 -0.13
CA GLY A 85 -29.28 5.40 0.08
C GLY A 85 -30.07 6.46 0.83
N ASP A 86 -31.37 6.20 1.09
CA ASP A 86 -32.30 7.15 1.74
C ASP A 86 -31.86 7.71 3.09
N ARG A 87 -30.88 7.06 3.74
CA ARG A 87 -30.31 7.49 5.02
C ARG A 87 -28.81 7.32 5.00
N THR A 88 -28.10 8.35 5.44
CA THR A 88 -26.66 8.30 5.69
C THR A 88 -26.32 7.23 6.73
N ARG A 89 -25.40 6.33 6.37
CA ARG A 89 -24.89 5.26 7.22
C ARG A 89 -23.40 5.43 7.44
N LEU A 90 -22.89 4.76 8.48
CA LEU A 90 -21.46 4.65 8.73
C LEU A 90 -21.03 3.21 8.55
N ARG A 91 -20.02 3.00 7.71
CA ARG A 91 -19.24 1.75 7.67
C ARG A 91 -17.88 2.00 8.32
N TYR A 92 -17.24 0.94 8.80
CA TYR A 92 -15.97 1.04 9.51
C TYR A 92 -14.91 0.16 8.86
N VAL A 93 -13.78 0.78 8.53
CA VAL A 93 -12.60 0.07 8.03
C VAL A 93 -11.46 0.13 9.06
N PHE A 94 -10.59 -0.86 8.99
CA PHE A 94 -9.42 -1.01 9.85
C PHE A 94 -8.19 -1.13 8.96
N ASP A 95 -7.10 -0.48 9.34
CA ASP A 95 -5.84 -0.61 8.64
C ASP A 95 -5.21 -1.98 8.94
N ILE A 96 -4.37 -2.48 8.04
CA ILE A 96 -3.65 -3.74 8.26
C ILE A 96 -2.83 -3.73 9.55
N SER A 97 -2.31 -2.58 9.96
CA SER A 97 -1.59 -2.42 11.23
C SER A 97 -2.47 -2.66 12.45
N ASP A 98 -3.80 -2.59 12.33
CA ASP A 98 -4.77 -2.91 13.39
C ASP A 98 -5.00 -4.42 13.54
N THR A 99 -4.42 -5.24 12.67
CA THR A 99 -4.79 -6.65 12.55
C THR A 99 -3.68 -7.61 12.99
N GLY A 100 -4.03 -8.65 13.75
CA GLY A 100 -3.18 -9.79 14.09
C GLY A 100 -3.38 -11.00 13.17
N THR A 101 -2.39 -11.88 13.10
CA THR A 101 -2.38 -13.06 12.22
C THR A 101 -2.77 -14.34 12.97
N ARG A 102 -3.26 -15.32 12.23
CA ARG A 102 -3.62 -16.70 12.60
C ARG A 102 -2.91 -17.66 11.64
N PRO A 103 -2.90 -18.98 11.91
CA PRO A 103 -2.52 -19.95 10.90
C PRO A 103 -3.33 -19.73 9.61
N HIS A 104 -2.65 -19.68 8.46
CA HIS A 104 -3.22 -19.38 7.14
C HIS A 104 -3.74 -17.94 6.91
N SER A 105 -3.41 -16.98 7.78
CA SER A 105 -3.65 -15.56 7.45
C SER A 105 -2.99 -15.18 6.13
N ARG A 106 -3.72 -14.41 5.33
CA ARG A 106 -3.23 -13.82 4.09
C ARG A 106 -2.74 -12.40 4.35
N THR A 107 -1.71 -11.99 3.61
CA THR A 107 -1.25 -10.60 3.56
C THR A 107 -1.70 -10.01 2.22
N PRO A 108 -2.36 -8.84 2.21
CA PRO A 108 -2.66 -8.15 0.96
C PRO A 108 -1.37 -7.93 0.17
N TRP A 109 -1.41 -8.23 -1.13
CA TRP A 109 -0.30 -7.91 -2.00
C TRP A 109 -0.35 -6.42 -2.36
N LEU A 110 0.49 -5.64 -1.67
CA LEU A 110 0.73 -4.24 -1.95
C LEU A 110 1.94 -4.17 -2.89
N TRP A 111 1.67 -4.10 -4.18
CA TRP A 111 2.73 -4.06 -5.19
C TRP A 111 3.67 -2.87 -4.95
N LYS A 112 4.95 -3.08 -5.19
CA LYS A 112 5.97 -2.04 -5.16
C LYS A 112 6.65 -2.01 -6.52
N MET A 113 6.77 -0.82 -7.10
CA MET A 113 7.53 -0.66 -8.33
C MET A 113 9.02 -0.69 -8.00
N GLU A 114 9.80 -1.23 -8.92
CA GLU A 114 11.26 -1.29 -8.87
C GLU A 114 11.76 -0.93 -10.27
N GLU A 115 13.03 -0.55 -10.41
CA GLU A 115 13.59 -0.08 -11.69
C GLU A 115 13.40 -1.09 -12.83
N ARG A 116 13.54 -2.40 -12.55
CA ARG A 116 13.30 -3.47 -13.54
C ARG A 116 11.88 -3.49 -14.11
N HIS A 117 10.91 -2.86 -13.44
CA HIS A 117 9.53 -2.80 -13.90
C HIS A 117 9.28 -1.64 -14.86
N ILE A 118 10.17 -0.65 -14.94
CA ILE A 118 9.96 0.60 -15.68
C ILE A 118 9.66 0.31 -17.15
N ASP A 119 10.50 -0.45 -17.85
CA ASP A 119 10.31 -0.72 -19.28
C ASP A 119 8.97 -1.42 -19.57
N SER A 120 8.59 -2.39 -18.73
CA SER A 120 7.31 -3.10 -18.86
C SER A 120 6.11 -2.18 -18.61
N ILE A 121 6.22 -1.27 -17.64
CA ILE A 121 5.18 -0.28 -17.34
C ILE A 121 5.09 0.72 -18.48
N SER A 122 6.22 1.29 -18.92
CA SER A 122 6.27 2.29 -19.98
C SER A 122 5.70 1.75 -21.29
N ALA A 123 6.06 0.53 -21.68
CA ALA A 123 5.52 -0.12 -22.87
C ALA A 123 4.00 -0.38 -22.76
N MET A 124 3.51 -0.77 -21.58
CA MET A 124 2.07 -0.95 -21.34
C MET A 124 1.31 0.39 -21.44
N LEU A 125 1.88 1.46 -20.86
CA LEU A 125 1.30 2.80 -20.90
C LEU A 125 1.26 3.35 -22.33
N GLU A 126 2.33 3.17 -23.11
CA GLU A 126 2.39 3.59 -24.51
C GLU A 126 1.37 2.84 -25.36
N ASN A 127 1.28 1.51 -25.23
CA ASN A 127 0.31 0.71 -25.97
C ASN A 127 -1.13 1.16 -25.67
N ARG A 128 -1.43 1.43 -24.39
CA ARG A 128 -2.80 1.75 -23.99
C ARG A 128 -3.20 3.19 -24.27
N TYR A 129 -2.32 4.14 -23.98
CA TYR A 129 -2.63 5.57 -24.03
C TYR A 129 -1.97 6.26 -25.23
N GLY A 130 -1.17 5.58 -26.04
CA GLY A 130 -0.48 6.18 -27.18
C GLY A 130 0.52 7.27 -26.79
N VAL A 131 0.97 7.26 -25.53
CA VAL A 131 1.89 8.25 -24.96
C VAL A 131 3.23 7.57 -24.73
N GLY A 132 4.23 7.93 -25.53
CA GLY A 132 5.64 7.66 -25.23
C GLY A 132 6.22 8.72 -24.29
N GLY A 133 7.42 8.50 -23.78
CA GLY A 133 8.14 9.48 -22.97
C GLY A 133 9.61 9.13 -22.83
N ASP A 134 10.44 10.15 -22.58
CA ASP A 134 11.87 9.99 -22.32
C ASP A 134 12.12 9.30 -20.96
N ASP A 135 11.25 9.58 -19.98
CA ASP A 135 11.22 8.95 -18.68
C ASP A 135 9.77 8.66 -18.22
N LEU A 136 9.62 7.74 -17.27
CA LEU A 136 8.31 7.32 -16.77
C LEU A 136 7.52 8.47 -16.12
N GLY A 137 8.18 9.40 -15.44
CA GLY A 137 7.52 10.54 -14.83
C GLY A 137 6.90 11.46 -15.89
N GLY A 138 7.68 11.84 -16.91
CA GLY A 138 7.17 12.60 -18.06
C GLY A 138 5.99 11.91 -18.75
N GLN A 139 6.08 10.59 -18.95
CA GLN A 139 5.00 9.79 -19.54
C GLN A 139 3.72 9.82 -18.69
N LEU A 140 3.84 9.69 -17.36
CA LEU A 140 2.69 9.74 -16.44
C LEU A 140 2.03 11.13 -16.43
N THR A 141 2.81 12.21 -16.52
CA THR A 141 2.29 13.59 -16.61
C THR A 141 1.47 13.81 -17.88
N GLU A 142 1.96 13.33 -19.02
CA GLU A 142 1.26 13.46 -20.29
C GLU A 142 -0.04 12.62 -20.33
N ILE A 143 0.00 11.41 -19.75
CA ILE A 143 -1.21 10.59 -19.56
C ILE A 143 -2.21 11.29 -18.65
N ALA A 144 -1.76 11.87 -17.53
CA ALA A 144 -2.62 12.63 -16.62
C ALA A 144 -3.31 13.79 -17.33
N ARG A 145 -2.57 14.56 -18.14
CA ARG A 145 -3.08 15.69 -18.93
C ARG A 145 -4.17 15.25 -19.91
N ARG A 146 -3.90 14.17 -20.63
CA ARG A 146 -4.87 13.59 -21.58
C ARG A 146 -6.14 13.13 -20.87
N LEU A 147 -6.01 12.35 -19.80
CA LEU A 147 -7.16 11.78 -19.08
C LEU A 147 -7.98 12.85 -18.35
N ALA A 148 -7.35 13.90 -17.82
CA ALA A 148 -8.07 15.06 -17.29
C ALA A 148 -8.89 15.77 -18.38
N GLY A 149 -8.33 15.87 -19.58
CA GLY A 149 -9.01 16.40 -20.77
C GLY A 149 -10.24 15.57 -21.18
N GLU A 150 -10.09 14.25 -21.25
CA GLU A 150 -11.16 13.30 -21.57
C GLU A 150 -12.27 13.34 -20.51
N TYR A 151 -11.90 13.34 -19.21
CA TYR A 151 -12.86 13.43 -18.12
C TYR A 151 -13.68 14.73 -18.19
N TRP A 152 -13.04 15.86 -18.45
CA TRP A 152 -13.75 17.13 -18.62
C TRP A 152 -14.70 17.11 -19.82
N ALA A 153 -14.30 16.51 -20.94
CA ALA A 153 -15.18 16.42 -22.11
C ALA A 153 -16.48 15.65 -21.79
N ASP A 154 -16.39 14.62 -20.94
CA ASP A 154 -17.52 13.78 -20.57
C ASP A 154 -18.36 14.35 -19.42
N ASN A 155 -17.75 15.08 -18.47
CA ASN A 155 -18.39 15.47 -17.20
C ASN A 155 -18.43 16.99 -16.95
N GLY A 156 -17.74 17.80 -17.76
CA GLY A 156 -17.54 19.24 -17.52
C GLY A 156 -18.85 20.03 -17.47
N ARG A 157 -19.88 19.60 -18.20
CA ARG A 157 -21.21 20.23 -18.13
C ARG A 157 -21.83 20.12 -16.74
N ASP A 158 -21.72 18.97 -16.10
CA ASP A 158 -22.27 18.76 -14.75
C ASP A 158 -21.47 19.56 -13.72
N PHE A 159 -20.17 19.73 -13.95
CA PHE A 159 -19.30 20.58 -13.13
C PHE A 159 -19.74 22.05 -13.13
N LEU A 160 -20.19 22.58 -14.27
CA LEU A 160 -20.65 23.98 -14.35
C LEU A 160 -21.89 24.27 -13.49
N TYR A 161 -22.66 23.27 -13.08
CA TYR A 161 -23.82 23.46 -12.20
C TYR A 161 -23.48 23.48 -10.70
N ILE A 162 -22.22 23.25 -10.32
CA ILE A 162 -21.80 23.14 -8.92
C ILE A 162 -20.74 24.17 -8.51
N VAL A 163 -20.44 25.14 -9.39
CA VAL A 163 -19.46 26.21 -9.12
C VAL A 163 -20.04 27.38 -8.34
N ASP A 164 -21.36 27.46 -8.16
CA ASP A 164 -22.01 28.50 -7.35
C ASP A 164 -21.39 28.56 -5.94
N ASP A 165 -21.22 29.77 -5.41
CA ASP A 165 -20.58 30.07 -4.12
C ASP A 165 -19.09 29.64 -4.00
N SER A 166 -18.44 29.31 -5.12
CA SER A 166 -17.00 28.98 -5.17
C SER A 166 -16.17 30.08 -5.82
N PHE A 167 -14.83 29.99 -5.72
CA PHE A 167 -13.94 30.91 -6.43
C PHE A 167 -14.01 30.79 -7.96
N LEU A 168 -14.64 29.73 -8.47
CA LEU A 168 -14.86 29.50 -9.89
C LEU A 168 -16.14 30.17 -10.41
N GLU A 169 -17.03 30.69 -9.55
CA GLU A 169 -18.34 31.23 -9.96
C GLU A 169 -18.21 32.41 -10.95
N GLU A 170 -17.20 33.26 -10.78
CA GLU A 170 -16.99 34.43 -11.64
C GLU A 170 -16.26 34.10 -12.96
N TYR A 171 -15.79 32.86 -13.13
CA TYR A 171 -15.06 32.46 -14.32
C TYR A 171 -16.02 32.09 -15.44
N ASP A 172 -15.65 32.42 -16.68
CA ASP A 172 -16.33 31.87 -17.84
C ASP A 172 -16.04 30.36 -18.00
N GLU A 173 -16.87 29.66 -18.76
CA GLU A 173 -16.76 28.22 -18.96
C GLU A 173 -15.37 27.77 -19.45
N LEU A 174 -14.71 28.59 -20.28
CA LEU A 174 -13.38 28.28 -20.81
C LEU A 174 -12.31 28.37 -19.71
N ASN A 175 -12.38 29.38 -18.86
CA ASN A 175 -11.48 29.54 -17.73
C ASN A 175 -11.70 28.44 -16.67
N ILE A 176 -12.95 28.05 -16.40
CA ILE A 176 -13.24 26.92 -15.51
C ILE A 176 -12.65 25.62 -16.08
N GLU A 177 -12.81 25.38 -17.39
CA GLU A 177 -12.20 24.23 -18.07
C GLU A 177 -10.68 24.19 -17.90
N VAL A 178 -10.02 25.33 -18.10
CA VAL A 178 -8.56 25.45 -17.96
C VAL A 178 -8.14 25.15 -16.52
N GLN A 179 -8.81 25.71 -15.52
CA GLN A 179 -8.48 25.48 -14.11
C GLN A 179 -8.69 24.02 -13.70
N PHE A 180 -9.82 23.43 -14.10
CA PHE A 180 -10.09 22.02 -13.83
C PHE A 180 -9.03 21.12 -14.44
N LYS A 181 -8.72 21.31 -15.72
CA LYS A 181 -7.72 20.47 -16.40
C LYS A 181 -6.35 20.64 -15.75
N ALA A 182 -5.94 21.85 -15.38
CA ALA A 182 -4.68 22.08 -14.70
C ALA A 182 -4.62 21.39 -13.32
N ALA A 183 -5.61 21.64 -12.45
CA ALA A 183 -5.69 21.06 -11.11
C ALA A 183 -5.77 19.51 -11.15
N ALA A 184 -6.57 18.96 -12.06
CA ALA A 184 -6.71 17.52 -12.22
C ALA A 184 -5.40 16.89 -12.73
N THR A 185 -4.77 17.50 -13.75
CA THR A 185 -3.53 16.99 -14.35
C THR A 185 -2.42 16.86 -13.31
N VAL A 186 -2.13 17.93 -12.57
CA VAL A 186 -1.05 17.92 -11.57
C VAL A 186 -1.35 16.92 -10.45
N SER A 187 -2.62 16.82 -10.02
CA SER A 187 -3.03 15.94 -8.92
C SER A 187 -2.99 14.45 -9.29
N ILE A 188 -3.41 14.12 -10.51
CA ILE A 188 -3.32 12.77 -11.06
C ILE A 188 -1.84 12.38 -11.19
N ALA A 189 -1.04 13.19 -11.88
CA ALA A 189 0.36 12.90 -12.12
C ALA A 189 1.15 12.71 -10.81
N TYR A 190 0.96 13.62 -9.84
CA TYR A 190 1.58 13.52 -8.51
C TYR A 190 1.22 12.19 -7.83
N SER A 191 -0.07 11.82 -7.81
CA SER A 191 -0.52 10.58 -7.17
C SER A 191 0.03 9.32 -7.84
N LEU A 192 0.09 9.32 -9.19
CA LEU A 192 0.68 8.22 -9.95
C LEU A 192 2.17 8.06 -9.61
N MET A 193 2.93 9.15 -9.63
CA MET A 193 4.34 9.17 -9.30
C MET A 193 4.61 8.73 -7.86
N SER A 194 3.90 9.31 -6.89
CA SER A 194 4.00 8.98 -5.46
C SER A 194 3.76 7.49 -5.23
N ARG A 195 2.71 6.91 -5.82
CA ARG A 195 2.41 5.47 -5.65
C ARG A 195 3.40 4.56 -6.36
N CYS A 196 3.98 5.01 -7.47
CA CYS A 196 5.05 4.32 -8.17
C CYS A 196 6.41 4.47 -7.47
N GLY A 197 6.53 5.26 -6.40
CA GLY A 197 7.79 5.47 -5.69
C GLY A 197 8.78 6.36 -6.44
N LEU A 198 8.30 7.14 -7.40
CA LEU A 198 9.05 8.26 -7.98
C LEU A 198 9.04 9.43 -6.98
N ALA A 199 9.89 10.44 -7.22
CA ALA A 199 9.94 11.67 -6.41
C ALA A 199 9.20 12.80 -7.16
N PRO A 200 7.91 13.08 -6.88
CA PRO A 200 7.14 14.09 -7.60
C PRO A 200 7.75 15.49 -7.50
N GLU A 201 8.52 15.77 -6.45
CA GLU A 201 9.20 17.06 -6.22
C GLU A 201 10.28 17.37 -7.27
N GLN A 202 10.68 16.37 -8.06
CA GLN A 202 11.58 16.58 -9.21
C GLN A 202 10.84 17.07 -10.46
N TYR A 203 9.52 16.90 -10.50
CA TYR A 203 8.66 17.20 -11.64
C TYR A 203 7.74 18.39 -11.39
N PHE A 204 7.38 18.65 -10.13
CA PHE A 204 6.43 19.68 -9.74
C PHE A 204 7.01 20.64 -8.72
N THR A 205 6.61 21.89 -8.85
CA THR A 205 6.81 22.96 -7.90
C THR A 205 5.50 23.26 -7.18
N HIS A 206 5.55 24.07 -6.12
CA HIS A 206 4.36 24.52 -5.42
C HIS A 206 3.44 25.39 -6.31
N GLU A 207 3.99 26.07 -7.34
CA GLU A 207 3.22 26.90 -8.26
C GLU A 207 2.29 26.07 -9.15
N ASP A 208 2.68 24.85 -9.50
CA ASP A 208 1.88 23.93 -10.32
C ASP A 208 0.56 23.53 -9.64
N PHE A 209 0.48 23.65 -8.31
CA PHE A 209 -0.71 23.35 -7.52
C PHE A 209 -1.61 24.57 -7.25
N MET A 210 -1.25 25.76 -7.74
CA MET A 210 -2.08 26.96 -7.57
C MET A 210 -3.53 26.80 -8.06
N PRO A 211 -3.82 26.10 -9.18
CA PRO A 211 -5.20 25.86 -9.62
C PRO A 211 -6.09 25.14 -8.61
N VAL A 212 -5.52 24.36 -7.69
CA VAL A 212 -6.28 23.60 -6.68
C VAL A 212 -7.01 24.53 -5.71
N PHE A 213 -6.47 25.74 -5.46
CA PHE A 213 -7.05 26.69 -4.52
C PHE A 213 -8.42 27.24 -4.96
N ASP A 214 -8.71 27.22 -6.26
CA ASP A 214 -10.00 27.67 -6.79
C ASP A 214 -11.14 26.68 -6.44
N PHE A 215 -10.80 25.44 -6.07
CA PHE A 215 -11.75 24.42 -5.64
C PHE A 215 -11.95 24.53 -4.12
N ASN A 216 -12.69 25.55 -3.69
CA ASN A 216 -12.78 25.95 -2.28
C ASN A 216 -14.11 25.59 -1.58
N THR A 217 -15.02 24.91 -2.26
CA THR A 217 -16.31 24.44 -1.70
C THR A 217 -16.36 22.92 -1.65
N PRO A 218 -17.13 22.30 -0.73
CA PRO A 218 -17.26 20.84 -0.69
C PRO A 218 -17.66 20.21 -2.03
N ALA A 219 -18.52 20.89 -2.81
CA ALA A 219 -18.95 20.43 -4.12
C ALA A 219 -17.81 20.44 -5.16
N THR A 220 -17.11 21.58 -5.30
CA THR A 220 -15.99 21.71 -6.25
C THR A 220 -14.83 20.78 -5.88
N VAL A 221 -14.45 20.71 -4.60
CA VAL A 221 -13.44 19.76 -4.10
C VAL A 221 -13.87 18.32 -4.37
N GLY A 222 -15.13 18.00 -4.10
CA GLY A 222 -15.71 16.68 -4.33
C GLY A 222 -15.62 16.24 -5.79
N ALA A 223 -15.89 17.15 -6.73
CA ALA A 223 -15.80 16.87 -8.15
C ALA A 223 -14.36 16.69 -8.64
N LEU A 224 -13.45 17.61 -8.28
CA LEU A 224 -12.02 17.48 -8.59
C LEU A 224 -11.44 16.17 -8.02
N GLY A 225 -11.68 15.93 -6.73
CA GLY A 225 -11.24 14.75 -6.03
C GLY A 225 -11.78 13.46 -6.67
N THR A 226 -13.05 13.43 -7.07
CA THR A 226 -13.65 12.29 -7.75
C THR A 226 -12.96 11.99 -9.08
N ALA A 227 -12.69 13.01 -9.91
CA ALA A 227 -11.98 12.87 -11.17
C ALA A 227 -10.57 12.28 -10.94
N VAL A 228 -9.83 12.87 -10.00
CA VAL A 228 -8.47 12.44 -9.63
C VAL A 228 -8.47 10.98 -9.16
N SER A 229 -9.34 10.62 -8.22
CA SER A 229 -9.42 9.26 -7.66
C SER A 229 -9.82 8.22 -8.71
N GLN A 230 -10.78 8.51 -9.58
CA GLN A 230 -11.22 7.58 -10.63
C GLN A 230 -10.12 7.31 -11.66
N ILE A 231 -9.46 8.36 -12.15
CA ILE A 231 -8.38 8.24 -13.12
C ILE A 231 -7.18 7.50 -12.51
N ASN A 232 -6.76 7.89 -11.30
CA ASN A 232 -5.69 7.20 -10.58
C ASN A 232 -6.03 5.73 -10.34
N GLN A 233 -7.27 5.42 -9.95
CA GLN A 233 -7.71 4.05 -9.78
C GLN A 233 -7.54 3.23 -11.06
N GLN A 234 -7.96 3.78 -12.21
CA GLN A 234 -7.82 3.13 -13.49
C GLN A 234 -6.35 2.82 -13.79
N VAL A 235 -5.48 3.83 -13.77
CA VAL A 235 -4.07 3.68 -14.18
C VAL A 235 -3.30 2.80 -13.19
N LEU A 236 -3.43 3.02 -11.88
CA LEU A 236 -2.69 2.27 -10.86
C LEU A 236 -3.11 0.80 -10.76
N ARG A 237 -4.36 0.46 -11.10
CA ARG A 237 -4.77 -0.95 -11.22
C ARG A 237 -4.01 -1.66 -12.33
N GLN A 238 -3.80 -0.98 -13.46
CA GLN A 238 -3.09 -1.56 -14.59
C GLN A 238 -1.60 -1.70 -14.32
N ILE A 239 -0.98 -0.65 -13.77
CA ILE A 239 0.41 -0.71 -13.32
C ILE A 239 0.60 -1.89 -12.35
N GLY A 240 -0.28 -2.04 -11.36
CA GLY A 240 -0.22 -3.17 -10.43
C GLY A 240 -0.35 -4.55 -11.10
N VAL A 241 -1.16 -4.68 -12.16
CA VAL A 241 -1.27 -5.93 -12.94
C VAL A 241 -0.01 -6.17 -13.77
N THR A 242 0.54 -5.13 -14.39
CA THR A 242 1.78 -5.24 -15.16
C THR A 242 2.95 -5.70 -14.30
N ILE A 243 3.10 -5.11 -13.10
CA ILE A 243 4.11 -5.55 -12.12
C ILE A 243 3.90 -7.02 -11.75
N LEU A 244 2.65 -7.43 -11.48
CA LEU A 244 2.35 -8.82 -11.12
C LEU A 244 2.78 -9.79 -12.23
N ASN A 245 2.53 -9.43 -13.48
CA ASN A 245 2.85 -10.27 -14.62
C ASN A 245 4.37 -10.33 -14.87
N ALA A 246 5.07 -9.20 -14.75
CA ALA A 246 6.53 -9.14 -14.84
C ALA A 246 7.19 -10.03 -13.77
N GLU A 247 6.74 -9.94 -12.52
CA GLU A 247 7.24 -10.78 -11.42
C GLU A 247 7.00 -12.28 -11.66
N ARG A 248 5.85 -12.64 -12.24
CA ARG A 248 5.54 -14.03 -12.60
C ARG A 248 6.42 -14.53 -13.72
N GLN A 249 6.65 -13.71 -14.75
CA GLN A 249 7.48 -14.07 -15.89
C GLN A 249 8.94 -14.28 -15.45
N ALA A 250 9.50 -13.34 -14.68
CA ALA A 250 10.85 -13.45 -14.12
C ALA A 250 11.00 -14.65 -13.16
N ALA A 251 9.95 -15.06 -12.46
CA ALA A 251 9.97 -16.27 -11.63
C ALA A 251 9.94 -17.56 -12.48
N GLN A 252 9.27 -17.54 -13.64
CA GLN A 252 9.21 -18.67 -14.55
C GLN A 252 10.54 -18.86 -15.28
N GLU A 253 11.14 -17.79 -15.79
CA GLU A 253 12.44 -17.80 -16.47
C GLU A 253 13.54 -18.35 -15.54
N ARG A 254 13.56 -17.92 -14.27
CA ARG A 254 14.48 -18.47 -13.27
C ARG A 254 14.28 -19.96 -13.01
N ARG A 255 13.06 -20.49 -13.13
CA ARG A 255 12.80 -21.93 -12.95
C ARG A 255 13.31 -22.73 -14.14
N THR A 256 13.03 -22.27 -15.36
CA THR A 256 13.51 -22.93 -16.59
C THR A 256 15.03 -22.94 -16.65
N GLU A 257 15.70 -21.84 -16.26
CA GLU A 257 17.16 -21.80 -16.20
C GLU A 257 17.74 -22.79 -15.18
N HIS A 258 17.10 -22.99 -14.02
CA HIS A 258 17.54 -23.98 -13.03
C HIS A 258 17.32 -25.42 -13.50
N GLU A 259 16.22 -25.69 -14.20
CA GLU A 259 15.95 -27.02 -14.80
C GLU A 259 16.99 -27.33 -15.89
N GLU A 260 17.24 -26.38 -16.80
CA GLU A 260 18.26 -26.54 -17.85
C GLU A 260 19.69 -26.69 -17.28
N GLN A 261 20.05 -25.96 -16.21
CA GLN A 261 21.36 -26.12 -15.56
C GLN A 261 21.50 -27.42 -14.76
N SER A 262 20.40 -27.95 -14.19
CA SER A 262 20.39 -29.26 -13.53
C SER A 262 20.67 -30.39 -14.51
N ASP A 263 20.13 -30.30 -15.73
CA ASP A 263 20.36 -31.29 -16.79
C ASP A 263 21.78 -31.22 -17.39
N LEU A 264 22.53 -30.15 -17.13
CA LEU A 264 23.92 -29.96 -17.57
C LEU A 264 24.98 -30.42 -16.55
N GLN A 265 24.60 -30.78 -15.32
CA GLN A 265 25.52 -31.48 -14.42
C GLN A 265 25.58 -32.96 -14.83
N PRO A 266 26.71 -33.46 -15.38
CA PRO A 266 26.82 -34.88 -15.65
C PRO A 266 26.73 -35.59 -14.31
N GLU A 267 25.70 -36.43 -14.15
CA GLU A 267 25.61 -37.38 -13.05
C GLU A 267 26.95 -38.10 -12.94
N ARG A 268 27.75 -37.69 -11.95
CA ARG A 268 28.96 -38.41 -11.57
C ARG A 268 28.46 -39.68 -10.89
N GLY A 269 28.19 -40.68 -11.73
CA GLY A 269 27.66 -41.97 -11.33
C GLY A 269 28.40 -42.48 -10.11
N LEU A 270 27.69 -42.59 -9.00
CA LEU A 270 28.16 -43.30 -7.84
C LEU A 270 28.33 -44.76 -8.28
N SER A 271 29.58 -45.21 -8.40
CA SER A 271 29.89 -46.63 -8.60
C SER A 271 29.26 -47.44 -7.46
N ASP A 272 28.24 -48.23 -7.80
CA ASP A 272 27.75 -49.30 -6.96
C ASP A 272 28.91 -50.19 -6.53
N SER A 273 29.21 -50.19 -5.23
CA SER A 273 30.13 -51.13 -4.62
C SER A 273 29.37 -52.42 -4.35
N GLN A 274 29.41 -53.38 -5.28
CA GLN A 274 28.93 -54.74 -5.01
C GLN A 274 29.74 -55.38 -3.88
N PRO A 275 29.10 -56.05 -2.89
CA PRO A 275 29.83 -56.87 -1.95
C PRO A 275 30.17 -58.22 -2.59
N ALA A 276 31.46 -58.48 -2.80
CA ALA A 276 31.97 -59.79 -3.16
C ALA A 276 31.78 -60.74 -1.96
N THR A 277 30.83 -61.66 -2.09
CA THR A 277 30.76 -62.86 -1.25
C THR A 277 31.87 -63.81 -1.68
N ASP A 278 32.88 -64.01 -0.83
CA ASP A 278 33.61 -65.26 -0.85
C ASP A 278 33.75 -65.83 0.56
N ARG A 279 33.09 -66.97 0.75
CA ARG A 279 33.21 -67.83 1.93
C ARG A 279 34.14 -68.95 1.52
N THR A 280 35.29 -69.08 2.18
CA THR A 280 35.67 -70.25 3.01
C THR A 280 37.17 -70.27 3.32
N ALA A 281 37.53 -70.22 4.61
CA ALA A 281 38.58 -71.06 5.20
C ALA A 281 38.59 -70.92 6.74
N ARG A 282 38.62 -72.09 7.38
CA ARG A 282 38.55 -72.39 8.82
C ARG A 282 39.78 -71.94 9.63
N ASN A 283 39.58 -71.52 10.89
CA ASN A 283 40.01 -72.20 12.14
C ASN A 283 40.16 -71.22 13.33
N ALA A 284 39.70 -71.66 14.50
CA ALA A 284 39.62 -70.97 15.80
C ALA A 284 40.93 -71.11 16.65
N PRO A 285 40.98 -70.85 17.97
CA PRO A 285 40.63 -69.65 18.78
C PRO A 285 41.78 -69.22 19.76
N GLY A 286 41.64 -68.07 20.44
CA GLY A 286 42.11 -67.94 21.84
C GLY A 286 42.98 -66.73 22.26
N GLN A 287 42.62 -66.19 23.44
CA GLN A 287 43.43 -65.50 24.47
C GLN A 287 43.58 -63.95 24.50
N VAL A 288 42.68 -63.33 25.29
CA VAL A 288 42.88 -62.55 26.55
C VAL A 288 44.24 -61.90 26.85
N ARG A 289 44.22 -60.58 27.11
CA ARG A 289 44.87 -59.81 28.22
C ARG A 289 44.16 -58.44 28.30
N GLN A 290 43.39 -58.11 29.34
CA GLN A 290 43.69 -57.67 30.73
C GLN A 290 43.98 -56.17 30.93
N ASP A 291 43.36 -55.67 32.00
CA ASP A 291 43.07 -54.29 32.44
C ASP A 291 44.26 -53.45 32.94
N ALA A 292 44.05 -52.12 32.96
CA ALA A 292 44.36 -51.16 34.05
C ALA A 292 44.05 -49.74 33.51
N GLU A 293 43.04 -48.97 33.95
CA GLU A 293 42.75 -48.36 35.26
C GLU A 293 43.68 -47.18 35.65
N ASN A 294 43.06 -45.98 35.71
CA ASN A 294 43.26 -44.87 36.65
C ASN A 294 43.58 -43.45 36.12
N LEU A 295 42.61 -42.56 36.42
CA LEU A 295 42.72 -41.21 37.01
C LEU A 295 43.20 -40.06 36.10
N LEU A 296 42.32 -39.08 35.80
CA LEU A 296 42.07 -37.81 36.52
C LEU A 296 43.37 -36.97 36.60
N GLU A 297 43.43 -35.70 36.21
CA GLU A 297 42.64 -34.58 36.73
C GLU A 297 43.01 -33.30 35.96
N GLY A 298 42.05 -32.38 35.78
CA GLY A 298 42.31 -31.09 35.12
C GLY A 298 41.04 -30.32 34.73
N SER A 299 40.12 -30.13 35.68
CA SER A 299 39.15 -29.01 35.67
C SER A 299 39.82 -27.75 36.27
N PRO A 300 39.21 -26.55 36.35
CA PRO A 300 37.86 -26.09 35.96
C PRO A 300 37.97 -24.77 35.10
N ALA A 301 36.92 -24.09 34.63
CA ALA A 301 35.66 -23.78 35.27
C ALA A 301 34.51 -23.43 34.28
N HIS A 302 33.43 -24.18 34.46
CA HIS A 302 32.02 -23.77 34.57
C HIS A 302 31.72 -22.35 35.11
N PRO A 303 30.44 -21.90 35.20
CA PRO A 303 29.15 -22.53 34.81
C PRO A 303 28.25 -21.62 33.92
N LEU A 304 27.42 -22.15 33.02
CA LEU A 304 25.99 -22.54 33.20
C LEU A 304 25.14 -21.40 33.81
N GLN A 305 24.27 -20.70 33.06
CA GLN A 305 22.81 -20.95 32.87
C GLN A 305 22.00 -21.15 34.19
N PRO A 306 20.68 -20.85 34.32
CA PRO A 306 19.62 -20.58 33.31
C PRO A 306 18.48 -19.58 33.73
N SER A 307 17.52 -19.41 32.81
CA SER A 307 16.04 -19.20 32.93
C SER A 307 15.35 -18.31 33.99
N ALA A 308 14.47 -17.45 33.43
CA ALA A 308 13.06 -17.17 33.76
C ALA A 308 12.67 -16.19 34.90
N ASP A 309 11.71 -15.34 34.51
CA ASP A 309 10.73 -14.55 35.27
C ASP A 309 11.21 -13.49 36.26
N GLU A 310 11.00 -12.21 35.92
CA GLU A 310 10.29 -11.30 36.83
C GLU A 310 9.60 -10.16 36.07
N ARG A 311 8.33 -9.97 36.40
CA ARG A 311 7.45 -8.88 35.94
C ARG A 311 7.88 -7.60 36.65
N GLU A 312 8.09 -6.53 35.89
CA GLU A 312 8.16 -5.19 36.47
C GLU A 312 6.90 -4.40 36.11
N ALA A 313 6.19 -3.98 37.16
CA ALA A 313 4.99 -3.17 37.09
C ALA A 313 5.37 -1.71 36.87
N VAL A 314 4.80 -1.09 35.85
CA VAL A 314 4.91 0.35 35.58
C VAL A 314 4.04 1.11 36.59
N PRO A 315 4.55 2.13 37.32
CA PRO A 315 3.74 2.94 38.22
C PRO A 315 2.83 3.90 37.43
N ALA A 316 1.62 4.11 37.96
CA ALA A 316 0.60 5.01 37.42
C ALA A 316 1.03 6.49 37.51
N PRO A 317 0.64 7.36 36.55
CA PRO A 317 0.82 8.80 36.70
C PRO A 317 -0.16 9.36 37.75
N VAL A 318 0.39 10.16 38.67
CA VAL A 318 -0.31 10.93 39.68
C VAL A 318 -1.24 11.94 39.00
N GLY A 319 -2.51 11.93 39.40
CA GLY A 319 -3.50 12.89 38.93
C GLY A 319 -3.40 14.22 39.68
N ASP A 320 -3.27 15.30 38.93
CA ASP A 320 -3.60 16.64 39.41
C ASP A 320 -5.11 16.87 39.25
N ARG A 321 -5.80 16.98 40.39
CA ARG A 321 -7.12 17.58 40.48
C ARG A 321 -6.96 19.10 40.50
N PRO A 322 -7.76 19.86 39.75
CA PRO A 322 -7.92 21.29 39.99
C PRO A 322 -8.85 21.49 41.19
N ASP A 323 -8.39 22.28 42.16
CA ASP A 323 -9.22 22.84 43.21
C ASP A 323 -10.22 23.86 42.63
N ARG A 324 -11.38 23.91 43.27
CA ARG A 324 -12.42 24.93 43.08
C ARG A 324 -11.93 26.28 43.59
N GLU A 325 -12.08 27.30 42.75
CA GLU A 325 -12.76 28.57 43.03
C GLU A 325 -13.19 29.20 41.69
#